data_AF-A0AAE4JUN3-F1
#
_entry.id   AF-A0AAE4JUN3-F1
#
_cell.length_a   1.000
_cell.length_b   1.000
_cell.length_c   1.000
_cell.angle_alpha   90.00
_cell.angle_beta   90.00
_cell.angle_gamma   90.00
#
_symmetry.space_group_name_H-M   'P 1'
#
loop_
_entity.id
_entity.type
_entity.pdbx_description
1 polymer ?
#
loop_
_entity_poly.entity_id
_entity_poly.type
_entity_poly.pdbx_seq_one_letter_code
_entity_poly.pdbx_strand_id
1 'polypeptide(L)' 'MIFVKMIYSVEIKNSQNKTMGGSLDVPIIFTVKNQNGNWYIVSKEEKA' A
#
# COMPACT_ATOMS: atom_id res chain seq x y z
N MET A 1 14.74 -7.69 -9.55
CA MET A 1 13.41 -7.33 -9.01
C MET A 1 13.41 -7.68 -7.53
N ILE A 2 12.73 -6.90 -6.70
CA ILE A 2 12.62 -7.15 -5.26
C ILE A 2 11.14 -7.16 -4.89
N PHE A 3 10.77 -8.02 -3.95
CA PHE A 3 9.44 -8.08 -3.38
C PHE A 3 9.44 -7.39 -2.01
N VAL A 4 8.57 -6.40 -1.84
CA VAL A 4 8.37 -5.69 -0.57
C VAL A 4 7.02 -6.10 -0.02
N LYS A 5 7.02 -6.67 1.19
CA LYS A 5 5.81 -7.04 1.91
C LYS A 5 5.53 -5.99 2.98
N MET A 6 4.29 -5.50 3.02
CA MET A 6 3.85 -4.50 3.98
C MET A 6 2.49 -4.89 4.54
N ILE A 7 2.24 -4.49 5.79
CA ILE A 7 0.91 -4.52 6.39
C ILE A 7 0.49 -3.06 6.58
N TYR A 8 -0.71 -2.72 6.12
CA TYR A 8 -1.18 -1.34 6.12
C TYR A 8 -2.61 -1.23 6.64
N SER A 9 -2.93 -0.07 7.20
CA SER A 9 -4.27 0.28 7.66
C SER A 9 -4.66 1.60 7.03
N VAL A 10 -5.92 1.71 6.62
CA VAL A 10 -6.50 2.94 6.04
C VAL A 10 -7.67 3.40 6.88
N GLU A 11 -7.75 4.71 7.05
CA GLU A 11 -8.85 5.38 7.73
C GLU A 11 -9.44 6.43 6.78
N ILE A 12 -10.75 6.33 6.54
CA ILE A 12 -11.49 7.28 5.72
C ILE A 12 -12.18 8.26 6.67
N LYS A 13 -11.85 9.55 6.57
CA LYS A 13 -12.46 10.62 7.37
C LYS A 13 -13.22 11.61 6.50
N ASN A 14 -14.27 12.19 7.04
CA ASN A 14 -14.93 13.34 6.43
C ASN A 14 -14.12 14.64 6.65
N SER A 15 -14.57 15.75 6.07
CA SER A 15 -13.94 17.08 6.22
C SER A 15 -13.92 17.62 7.66
N GLN A 16 -14.71 17.03 8.56
CA GLN A 16 -14.74 17.35 9.99
C GLN A 16 -13.85 16.39 10.82
N ASN A 17 -12.98 15.61 10.16
CA ASN A 17 -12.10 14.62 10.78
C ASN A 17 -12.82 13.46 11.49
N LYS A 18 -14.11 13.23 11.19
CA LYS A 18 -14.88 12.08 11.70
C LYS A 18 -14.62 10.86 10.84
N THR A 19 -14.25 9.75 11.47
CA THR A 19 -14.05 8.44 10.81
C THR A 19 -15.35 7.91 10.24
N MET A 20 -15.34 7.59 8.95
CA MET A 20 -16.46 7.08 8.17
C MET A 20 -16.30 5.60 7.80
N GLY A 21 -15.07 5.09 7.85
CA GLY A 21 -14.74 3.72 7.48
C GLY A 21 -13.24 3.52 7.40
N GLY A 22 -12.83 2.34 6.96
CA GLY A 22 -11.42 1.99 6.86
C GLY A 22 -11.22 0.50 6.70
N SER A 23 -9.96 0.11 6.67
CA SER A 23 -9.52 -1.28 6.73
C SER A 23 -8.29 -1.36 7.61
N LEU A 24 -8.15 -2.45 8.35
CA LEU A 24 -7.06 -2.64 9.30
C LEU A 24 -6.24 -3.86 8.89
N ASP A 25 -4.92 -3.76 9.09
CA ASP A 25 -3.98 -4.87 8.99
C ASP A 25 -4.02 -5.61 7.64
N VAL A 26 -4.17 -4.86 6.55
CA VAL A 26 -4.26 -5.41 5.20
C VAL A 26 -2.86 -5.74 4.68
N PRO A 27 -2.58 -7.00 4.31
CA PRO A 27 -1.31 -7.36 3.71
C PRO A 27 -1.27 -6.95 2.23
N ILE A 28 -0.18 -6.30 1.83
CA ILE A 28 0.08 -5.92 0.44
C ILE A 28 1.51 -6.31 0.04
N ILE A 29 1.67 -6.73 -1.22
CA ILE A 29 2.96 -7.07 -1.82
C ILE A 29 3.21 -6.15 -3.00
N PHE A 30 4.36 -5.46 -2.99
CA PHE A 30 4.84 -4.68 -4.12
C PHE A 30 6.00 -5.39 -4.79
N THR A 31 5.99 -5.43 -6.12
CA THR A 31 7.20 -5.73 -6.89
C THR A 31 7.87 -4.41 -7.26
N VAL A 32 9.12 -4.25 -6.88
CA VAL A 32 9.91 -3.05 -7.18
C VAL A 32 11.09 -3.36 -8.08
N LYS A 33 11.42 -2.39 -8.94
CA LYS A 33 12.55 -2.46 -9.87
C LYS A 33 13.41 -1.20 -9.70
N ASN A 34 14.73 -1.41 -9.60
CA ASN A 34 15.69 -0.32 -9.71
C ASN A 34 15.99 -0.09 -11.20
N GLN A 35 15.87 1.15 -11.66
CA GLN A 35 16.31 1.60 -12.98
C GLN A 35 17.22 2.81 -12.79
N ASN A 36 18.51 2.63 -13.08
CA ASN A 36 19.54 3.68 -13.00
C ASN A 36 19.59 4.39 -11.63
N GLY A 37 19.47 3.63 -10.54
CA GLY A 37 19.51 4.16 -9.17
C GLY A 37 18.14 4.55 -8.60
N ASN A 38 17.12 4.72 -9.46
CA ASN A 38 15.77 5.07 -9.03
C ASN A 38 14.91 3.82 -8.84
N TRP A 39 14.06 3.82 -7.81
CA TRP A 39 13.18 2.70 -7.48
C TRP A 39 11.74 2.96 -7.93
N TYR A 40 11.13 1.97 -8.58
CA TYR A 40 9.77 2.04 -9.10
C TYR A 40 8.95 0.84 -8.64
N ILE A 41 7.68 1.07 -8.29
CA ILE A 41 6.68 0.01 -8.12
C ILE A 41 6.19 -0.38 -9.51
N VAL A 42 6.36 -1.66 -9.87
CA VAL A 42 5.96 -2.18 -11.19
C VAL A 42 4.75 -3.10 -11.12
N SER A 43 4.44 -3.66 -9.95
CA SER A 43 3.19 -4.36 -9.70
C SER A 43 2.80 -4.27 -8.22
N LYS A 44 1.51 -4.44 -7.96
CA LYS A 44 0.93 -4.59 -6.63
C LYS A 44 0.03 -5.81 -6.62
N GLU A 45 0.05 -6.55 -5.52
CA GLU A 45 -0.86 -7.66 -5.26
C GLU A 45 -1.44 -7.49 -3.85
N GLU A 46 -2.76 -7.58 -3.78
CA GLU A 46 -3.55 -7.40 -2.57
C GLU A 46 -4.68 -8.42 -2.59
N LYS A 47 -5.04 -8.97 -1.43
CA LYS A 47 -6.18 -9.88 -1.31
C LYS A 47 -7.48 -9.06 -1.41
N ALA A 48 -8.40 -9.55 -2.25
CA ALA A 48 -9.74 -8.97 -2.41
C ALA A 48 -10.64 -9.24 -1.19
#